data_AF-A0A955AZR7-F1
#
_entry.id   AF-A0A955AZR7-F1
#
_cell.length_a   1.000
_cell.length_b   1.000
_cell.length_c   1.000
_cell.angle_alpha   90.00
_cell.angle_beta   90.00
_cell.angle_gamma   90.00
#
_symmetry.space_group_name_H-M   'P 1'
#
loop_
_entity.id
_entity.type
_entity.pdbx_description
1 polymer ?
#
loop_
_entity_poly.entity_id
_entity_poly.type
_entity_poly.pdbx_seq_one_letter_code
_entity_poly.pdbx_strand_id
1 'polypeptide(L)'
;TAAARLVRPGGRLVYSTCTFAVEENEARVEQFLAEHRGWSQFQCDELRRWQSPLLESAYRLWPHRDGCAGAFAARLIRTTDESELERTNTARRWSERARRRRQIELPSGFDAWGVLENAEVRGDAQRCFAWPIGAPGEMIEAACSGPEVAFRKGNTWFPSFALALRRDDAWSPNQTMSIDAPQAAAYLRGESLPCDRRGWLVVEHAGHRLGWAKSDGRQAKNQLPKPARLERIGEAG
;
A
#
# COMPACT_ATOMS: atom_id res chain seq x y z
N THR A 1 -17.00 7.60 14.86
CA THR A 1 -17.05 9.04 14.55
C THR A 1 -15.74 9.62 13.99
N ALA A 2 -14.55 9.26 14.51
CA ALA A 2 -13.26 9.83 14.05
C ALA A 2 -13.01 9.70 12.53
N ALA A 3 -13.26 8.53 11.95
CA ALA A 3 -13.07 8.28 10.51
C ALA A 3 -13.94 9.17 9.61
N ALA A 4 -15.17 9.50 10.05
CA ALA A 4 -16.10 10.30 9.26
C ALA A 4 -15.56 11.72 8.96
N ARG A 5 -14.76 12.29 9.87
CA ARG A 5 -14.17 13.63 9.70
C ARG A 5 -13.15 13.70 8.56
N LEU A 6 -12.56 12.57 8.20
CA LEU A 6 -11.54 12.44 7.14
C LEU A 6 -12.15 12.25 5.74
N VAL A 7 -13.46 12.03 5.65
CA VAL A 7 -14.14 11.80 4.37
C VAL A 7 -14.65 13.13 3.83
N ARG A 8 -14.24 13.48 2.60
CA ARG A 8 -14.75 14.67 1.88
C ARG A 8 -16.23 14.50 1.47
N PRO A 9 -16.99 15.58 1.23
CA PRO A 9 -18.30 15.47 0.59
C PRO A 9 -18.24 14.68 -0.72
N GLY A 10 -19.24 13.83 -0.96
CA GLY A 10 -19.25 12.84 -2.05
C GLY A 10 -18.30 11.64 -1.84
N GLY A 11 -17.47 11.66 -0.79
CA GLY A 11 -16.61 10.56 -0.40
C GLY A 11 -17.38 9.40 0.23
N ARG A 12 -16.73 8.24 0.26
CA ARG A 12 -17.32 6.98 0.74
C ARG A 12 -16.63 6.56 2.03
N LEU A 13 -17.40 6.05 2.98
CA LEU A 13 -16.91 5.38 4.18
C LEU A 13 -17.32 3.91 4.10
N VAL A 14 -16.36 3.02 4.28
CA VAL A 14 -16.63 1.59 4.45
C VAL A 14 -16.38 1.25 5.90
N TYR A 15 -17.40 0.71 6.56
CA TYR A 15 -17.31 0.12 7.89
C TYR A 15 -17.31 -1.40 7.73
N SER A 16 -16.42 -2.10 8.43
CA SER A 16 -16.32 -3.56 8.32
C SER A 16 -15.89 -4.19 9.62
N THR A 17 -16.35 -5.41 9.87
CA THR A 17 -16.01 -6.21 11.05
C THR A 17 -15.89 -7.69 10.66
N CYS A 18 -15.29 -8.48 11.55
CA CYS A 18 -15.25 -9.94 11.47
C CYS A 18 -16.14 -10.62 12.53
N THR A 19 -17.19 -9.93 12.98
CA THR A 19 -18.17 -10.42 13.97
C THR A 19 -19.53 -10.62 13.32
N PHE A 20 -20.33 -11.55 13.88
CA PHE A 20 -21.71 -11.77 13.44
C PHE A 20 -22.72 -10.91 14.20
N ALA A 21 -22.35 -10.36 15.35
CA ALA A 21 -23.23 -9.61 16.24
C ALA A 21 -23.88 -8.41 15.54
N VAL A 22 -25.19 -8.26 15.68
CA VAL A 22 -25.95 -7.15 15.06
C VAL A 22 -25.61 -5.83 15.76
N GLU A 23 -25.33 -5.89 17.07
CA GLU A 23 -24.96 -4.79 17.96
C GLU A 23 -23.64 -4.12 17.56
N GLU A 24 -22.76 -4.89 16.92
CA GLU A 24 -21.48 -4.42 16.38
C GLU A 24 -21.59 -4.02 14.90
N ASN A 25 -22.67 -4.40 14.21
CA ASN A 25 -22.80 -4.28 12.76
C ASN A 25 -23.88 -3.25 12.38
N GLU A 26 -25.09 -3.71 12.02
CA GLU A 26 -26.16 -2.82 11.54
C GLU A 26 -26.54 -1.79 12.57
N ALA A 27 -26.63 -2.17 13.86
CA ALA A 27 -26.96 -1.23 14.92
C ALA A 27 -25.94 -0.07 15.01
N ARG A 28 -24.66 -0.33 14.73
CA ARG A 28 -23.63 0.72 14.69
C ARG A 28 -23.76 1.62 13.48
N VAL A 29 -24.13 1.06 12.33
CA VAL A 29 -24.32 1.83 11.10
C VAL A 29 -25.58 2.70 11.21
N GLU A 30 -26.68 2.16 11.73
CA GLU A 30 -27.92 2.88 11.98
C GLU A 30 -27.72 3.99 13.01
N GLN A 31 -27.06 3.69 14.13
CA GLN A 31 -26.70 4.69 15.14
C GLN A 31 -25.86 5.81 14.51
N PHE A 32 -24.85 5.46 13.71
CA PHE A 32 -24.01 6.44 13.02
C PHE A 32 -24.83 7.35 12.09
N LEU A 33 -25.75 6.78 11.30
CA LEU A 33 -26.61 7.56 10.39
C LEU A 33 -27.59 8.47 11.13
N ALA A 34 -28.07 8.05 12.30
CA ALA A 34 -28.94 8.86 13.14
C ALA A 34 -28.20 10.04 13.80
N GLU A 35 -26.95 9.82 14.21
CA GLU A 35 -26.13 10.82 14.91
C GLU A 35 -25.41 11.79 13.95
N HIS A 36 -25.14 11.37 12.71
CA HIS A 36 -24.38 12.15 11.74
C HIS A 36 -25.23 12.58 10.55
N ARG A 37 -25.79 13.78 10.66
CA ARG A 37 -26.41 14.48 9.54
C ARG A 37 -25.39 14.63 8.40
N GLY A 38 -25.88 14.61 7.16
CA GLY A 38 -25.01 14.66 5.97
C GLY A 38 -24.36 13.33 5.57
N TRP A 39 -24.84 12.22 6.12
CA TRP A 39 -24.48 10.87 5.69
C TRP A 39 -25.71 10.11 5.20
N SER A 40 -25.49 9.20 4.26
CA SER A 40 -26.56 8.36 3.73
C SER A 40 -26.05 6.97 3.36
N GLN A 41 -26.97 6.02 3.32
CA GLN A 41 -26.75 4.68 2.83
C GLN A 41 -26.31 4.72 1.35
N PHE A 42 -25.35 3.87 0.96
CA PHE A 42 -24.88 3.80 -0.43
C PHE A 42 -24.79 2.35 -0.91
N GLN A 43 -25.89 1.86 -1.48
CA GLN A 43 -26.06 0.49 -1.99
C GLN A 43 -25.08 0.19 -3.13
N CYS A 44 -24.68 -1.07 -3.24
CA CYS A 44 -23.76 -1.63 -4.22
C CYS A 44 -24.46 -2.84 -4.86
N ASP A 45 -24.99 -2.66 -6.07
CA ASP A 45 -25.81 -3.69 -6.72
C ASP A 45 -25.02 -4.97 -7.00
N GLU A 46 -23.71 -4.84 -7.23
CA GLU A 46 -22.80 -5.97 -7.44
C GLU A 46 -22.70 -6.88 -6.20
N LEU A 47 -23.04 -6.36 -5.01
CA LEU A 47 -23.01 -7.09 -3.75
C LEU A 47 -24.39 -7.53 -3.28
N ARG A 48 -25.45 -7.34 -4.08
CA ARG A 48 -26.84 -7.64 -3.72
C ARG A 48 -27.05 -9.07 -3.18
N ARG A 49 -26.29 -10.05 -3.68
CA ARG A 49 -26.31 -11.45 -3.18
C ARG A 49 -26.04 -11.55 -1.67
N TRP A 50 -25.20 -10.67 -1.14
CA TRP A 50 -24.76 -10.66 0.27
C TRP A 50 -25.45 -9.59 1.09
N GLN A 51 -26.41 -8.85 0.52
CA GLN A 51 -27.08 -7.76 1.21
C GLN A 51 -27.66 -8.23 2.54
N SER A 52 -27.41 -7.47 3.61
CA SER A 52 -28.01 -7.73 4.90
C SER A 52 -29.53 -7.50 4.81
N PRO A 53 -30.36 -8.41 5.35
CA PRO A 53 -31.80 -8.18 5.39
C PRO A 53 -32.19 -7.07 6.37
N LEU A 54 -31.27 -6.65 7.24
CA LEU A 54 -31.52 -5.65 8.29
C LEU A 54 -31.17 -4.23 7.84
N LEU A 55 -30.26 -4.08 6.89
CA LEU A 55 -29.81 -2.77 6.43
C LEU A 55 -29.35 -2.82 4.98
N GLU A 56 -29.97 -2.00 4.13
CA GLU A 56 -29.77 -2.04 2.68
C GLU A 56 -28.35 -1.75 2.20
N SER A 57 -27.62 -0.87 2.91
CA SER A 57 -26.22 -0.54 2.60
C SER A 57 -25.20 -1.50 3.21
N ALA A 58 -25.66 -2.55 3.89
CA ALA A 58 -24.83 -3.53 4.54
C ALA A 58 -24.82 -4.88 3.83
N TYR A 59 -23.74 -5.63 4.00
CA TYR A 59 -23.49 -6.91 3.36
C TYR A 59 -22.84 -7.88 4.35
N ARG A 60 -23.26 -9.14 4.32
CA ARG A 60 -22.80 -10.21 5.21
C ARG A 60 -22.33 -11.42 4.43
N LEU A 61 -21.15 -11.91 4.82
CA LEU A 61 -20.62 -13.21 4.45
C LEU A 61 -20.79 -14.18 5.60
N TRP A 62 -21.25 -15.39 5.29
CA TRP A 62 -21.53 -16.43 6.28
C TRP A 62 -20.69 -17.68 6.00
N PRO A 63 -20.02 -18.27 7.01
CA PRO A 63 -19.19 -19.45 6.80
C PRO A 63 -19.89 -20.60 6.09
N HIS A 64 -21.11 -20.91 6.52
CA HIS A 64 -21.92 -22.01 5.99
C HIS A 64 -22.52 -21.75 4.60
N ARG A 65 -22.48 -20.51 4.09
CA ARG A 65 -23.05 -20.13 2.78
C ARG A 65 -21.98 -19.79 1.75
N ASP A 66 -20.88 -19.20 2.22
CA ASP A 66 -19.88 -18.56 1.37
C ASP A 66 -18.49 -19.20 1.51
N GLY A 67 -18.33 -20.21 2.38
CA GLY A 67 -17.06 -20.95 2.51
C GLY A 67 -15.90 -20.08 3.01
N CYS A 68 -16.17 -19.13 3.91
CA CYS A 68 -15.18 -18.21 4.47
C CYS A 68 -15.28 -18.14 6.00
N ALA A 69 -14.41 -17.34 6.65
CA ALA A 69 -14.48 -17.13 8.10
C ALA A 69 -15.70 -16.28 8.55
N GLY A 70 -16.38 -15.62 7.61
CA GLY A 70 -17.45 -14.66 7.87
C GLY A 70 -16.94 -13.22 7.93
N ALA A 71 -17.79 -12.28 7.50
CA ALA A 71 -17.47 -10.86 7.51
C ALA A 71 -18.74 -10.01 7.40
N PHE A 72 -18.64 -8.76 7.83
CA PHE A 72 -19.64 -7.73 7.60
C PHE A 72 -18.97 -6.50 6.98
N ALA A 73 -19.68 -5.85 6.05
CA ALA A 73 -19.30 -4.54 5.55
C ALA A 73 -20.52 -3.67 5.27
N ALA A 74 -20.43 -2.37 5.52
CA ALA A 74 -21.43 -1.39 5.12
C ALA A 74 -20.78 -0.20 4.41
N ARG A 75 -21.45 0.32 3.37
CA ARG A 75 -20.97 1.43 2.56
C ARG A 75 -21.87 2.64 2.71
N LEU A 76 -21.29 3.75 3.17
CA LEU A 76 -21.97 5.02 3.37
C LEU A 76 -21.36 6.09 2.46
N ILE A 77 -22.16 7.08 2.09
CA ILE A 77 -21.72 8.26 1.35
C ILE A 77 -21.97 9.51 2.18
N ARG A 78 -21.02 10.45 2.11
CA ARG A 78 -21.20 11.78 2.70
C ARG A 78 -21.93 12.69 1.71
N THR A 79 -23.17 13.08 2.02
CA THR A 79 -24.08 13.81 1.12
C THR A 79 -24.06 15.33 1.27
N THR A 80 -23.76 15.86 2.47
CA THR A 80 -23.69 17.31 2.68
C THR A 80 -22.35 17.76 3.22
N ASP A 81 -22.03 19.03 2.96
CA ASP A 81 -20.86 19.69 3.50
C ASP A 81 -21.15 20.32 4.87
N GLU A 82 -21.45 19.50 5.88
CA GLU A 82 -21.44 19.99 7.28
C GLU A 82 -20.07 20.56 7.70
N SER A 83 -19.02 20.24 6.94
CA SER A 83 -17.67 20.67 7.21
C SER A 83 -17.30 22.05 6.65
N GLU A 84 -18.16 22.72 5.90
CA GLU A 84 -17.87 24.08 5.43
C GLU A 84 -17.94 25.11 6.58
N LEU A 85 -18.78 24.87 7.61
CA LEU A 85 -18.93 25.76 8.76
C LEU A 85 -17.73 25.72 9.74
N GLU A 86 -17.04 24.59 9.88
CA GLU A 86 -15.91 24.45 10.83
C GLU A 86 -14.52 24.54 10.17
N ARG A 87 -14.38 24.22 8.87
CA ARG A 87 -13.07 24.18 8.19
C ARG A 87 -12.52 25.54 7.79
N THR A 88 -13.30 26.62 7.89
CA THR A 88 -12.91 27.94 7.40
C THR A 88 -11.76 28.59 8.19
N ASN A 89 -11.40 28.11 9.39
CA ASN A 89 -10.32 28.73 10.18
C ASN A 89 -9.08 27.86 10.46
N THR A 90 -9.14 26.53 10.43
CA THR A 90 -7.99 25.68 10.81
C THR A 90 -7.17 25.20 9.61
N ALA A 91 -7.80 24.90 8.48
CA ALA A 91 -7.12 24.36 7.29
C ALA A 91 -6.26 25.40 6.56
N ARG A 92 -6.62 26.69 6.65
CA ARG A 92 -5.91 27.79 5.98
C ARG A 92 -4.63 28.28 6.70
N ARG A 93 -4.40 27.92 7.96
CA ARG A 93 -3.23 28.38 8.75
C ARG A 93 -2.06 27.40 8.84
N TRP A 94 -2.24 26.15 8.42
CA TRP A 94 -1.25 25.08 8.68
C TRP A 94 -0.56 24.52 7.42
N SER A 95 -1.06 24.84 6.22
CA SER A 95 -0.54 24.34 4.94
C SER A 95 0.77 24.99 4.45
N GLU A 96 1.36 25.94 5.18
CA GLU A 96 2.66 26.54 4.82
C GLU A 96 3.83 26.05 5.68
N ARG A 97 3.59 25.54 6.90
CA ARG A 97 4.66 25.11 7.81
C ARG A 97 5.11 23.66 7.61
N ALA A 98 4.23 22.75 7.18
CA ALA A 98 4.57 21.34 6.88
C ALA A 98 5.35 21.19 5.55
N ARG A 99 5.24 22.17 4.64
CA ARG A 99 5.92 22.19 3.34
C ARG A 99 7.45 22.37 3.45
N ARG A 100 7.98 22.61 4.65
CA ARG A 100 9.39 23.00 4.89
C ARG A 100 10.31 21.91 5.44
N ARG A 101 10.02 20.62 5.24
CA ARG A 101 10.98 19.52 5.53
C ARG A 101 10.94 18.43 4.46
N ARG A 102 12.09 17.89 4.05
CA ARG A 102 12.84 18.35 2.87
C ARG A 102 12.32 17.49 1.70
N GLN A 103 11.69 18.11 0.69
CA GLN A 103 11.69 17.51 -0.63
C GLN A 103 13.18 17.35 -0.99
N ILE A 104 13.60 16.11 -1.22
CA ILE A 104 14.98 15.81 -1.60
C ILE A 104 14.99 15.33 -3.03
N GLU A 105 16.10 15.58 -3.72
CA GLU A 105 16.38 14.90 -4.96
C GLU A 105 16.63 13.42 -4.68
N LEU A 106 16.42 12.59 -5.71
CA LEU A 106 16.79 11.19 -5.63
C LEU A 106 18.29 11.05 -5.35
N PRO A 107 18.72 10.01 -4.62
CA PRO A 107 20.12 9.77 -4.38
C PRO A 107 20.95 9.71 -5.67
N SER A 108 22.21 10.15 -5.59
CA SER A 108 23.15 9.96 -6.70
C SER A 108 23.27 8.47 -7.06
N GLY A 109 23.20 8.16 -8.36
CA GLY A 109 23.23 6.80 -8.87
C GLY A 109 21.88 6.06 -8.86
N PHE A 110 20.78 6.72 -8.48
CA PHE A 110 19.43 6.13 -8.57
C PHE A 110 19.05 5.77 -10.01
N ASP A 111 19.50 6.58 -10.96
CA ASP A 111 19.36 6.39 -12.41
C ASP A 111 19.93 5.06 -12.91
N ALA A 112 20.86 4.44 -12.17
CA ALA A 112 21.35 3.10 -12.49
C ALA A 112 20.32 1.99 -12.22
N TRP A 113 19.26 2.24 -11.45
CA TRP A 113 18.25 1.27 -11.07
C TRP A 113 16.99 1.37 -11.94
N GLY A 114 16.59 2.59 -12.28
CA GLY A 114 15.36 2.85 -13.01
C GLY A 114 14.94 4.31 -12.96
N VAL A 115 13.71 4.55 -13.40
CA VAL A 115 13.08 5.86 -13.44
C VAL A 115 11.92 5.88 -12.45
N LEU A 116 11.87 6.95 -11.65
CA LEU A 116 10.76 7.23 -10.74
C LEU A 116 10.08 8.53 -11.19
N GLU A 117 8.80 8.44 -11.55
CA GLU A 117 7.96 9.54 -12.02
C GLU A 117 6.73 9.68 -11.12
N ASN A 118 6.04 10.82 -11.21
CA ASN A 118 4.75 11.02 -10.54
C ASN A 118 4.77 10.75 -9.01
N ALA A 119 5.90 11.02 -8.36
CA ALA A 119 6.09 10.79 -6.93
C ALA A 119 6.78 11.98 -6.24
N GLU A 120 6.38 12.22 -4.99
CA GLU A 120 7.04 13.17 -4.09
C GLU A 120 8.10 12.44 -3.26
N VAL A 121 9.37 12.78 -3.48
CA VAL A 121 10.49 12.15 -2.78
C VAL A 121 10.79 12.90 -1.48
N ARG A 122 10.80 12.17 -0.37
CA ARG A 122 11.17 12.66 0.96
C ARG A 122 12.18 11.72 1.59
N GLY A 123 13.04 12.24 2.46
CA GLY A 123 14.01 11.40 3.13
C GLY A 123 15.04 12.17 3.93
N ASP A 124 16.07 11.44 4.33
CA ASP A 124 17.22 11.93 5.08
C ASP A 124 18.53 11.37 4.49
N ALA A 125 19.64 11.51 5.22
CA ALA A 125 20.96 11.06 4.76
C ALA A 125 21.11 9.53 4.65
N GLN A 126 20.16 8.75 5.17
CA GLN A 126 20.19 7.29 5.25
C GLN A 126 19.07 6.63 4.46
N ARG A 127 17.90 7.26 4.29
CA ARG A 127 16.74 6.66 3.61
C ARG A 127 15.99 7.67 2.76
N CYS A 128 15.43 7.17 1.66
CA CYS A 128 14.56 7.92 0.75
C CYS A 128 13.24 7.16 0.58
N PHE A 129 12.14 7.90 0.51
CA PHE A 129 10.77 7.41 0.36
C PHE A 129 10.10 8.17 -0.78
N ALA A 130 9.27 7.47 -1.55
CA ALA A 130 8.54 8.08 -2.67
C ALA A 130 7.03 7.96 -2.46
N TRP A 131 6.40 9.08 -2.11
CA TRP A 131 4.97 9.16 -1.85
C TRP A 131 4.19 9.52 -3.11
N PRO A 132 2.91 9.13 -3.24
CA PRO A 132 2.06 9.64 -4.32
C PRO A 132 2.00 11.17 -4.28
N ILE A 133 1.93 11.81 -5.44
CA ILE A 133 1.71 13.26 -5.52
C ILE A 133 0.40 13.62 -4.80
N GLY A 134 0.46 14.62 -3.92
CA GLY A 134 -0.71 15.10 -3.17
C GLY A 134 -1.02 14.29 -1.91
N ALA A 135 -0.15 13.36 -1.50
CA ALA A 135 -0.25 12.70 -0.20
C ALA A 135 -0.27 13.74 0.94
N PRO A 136 -1.25 13.70 1.87
CA PRO A 136 -1.32 14.66 2.98
C PRO A 136 -0.07 14.59 3.86
N GLY A 137 0.50 15.75 4.20
CA GLY A 137 1.74 15.84 4.96
C GLY A 137 1.64 15.19 6.35
N GLU A 138 0.49 15.36 7.01
CA GLU A 138 0.20 14.80 8.33
C GLU A 138 0.16 13.26 8.29
N MET A 139 -0.31 12.68 7.18
CA MET A 139 -0.30 11.23 6.98
C MET A 139 1.13 10.71 6.87
N ILE A 140 1.99 11.44 6.14
CA ILE A 140 3.41 11.10 5.98
C ILE A 140 4.13 11.22 7.33
N GLU A 141 3.83 12.26 8.12
CA GLU A 141 4.44 12.48 9.44
C GLU A 141 3.99 11.44 10.48
N ALA A 142 2.72 11.03 10.43
CA ALA A 142 2.18 10.00 11.32
C ALA A 142 2.58 8.57 10.90
N ALA A 143 3.10 8.38 9.69
CA ALA A 143 3.41 7.06 9.16
C ALA A 143 4.57 6.41 9.94
N CYS A 144 4.32 5.24 10.55
CA CYS A 144 5.37 4.46 11.19
C CYS A 144 6.40 3.89 10.19
N SER A 145 5.99 3.72 8.93
CA SER A 145 6.84 3.30 7.82
C SER A 145 6.33 3.92 6.51
N GLY A 146 7.20 4.05 5.51
CA GLY A 146 6.86 4.65 4.22
C GLY A 146 7.26 3.78 3.04
N PRO A 147 6.84 4.17 1.82
CA PRO A 147 7.24 3.53 0.57
C PRO A 147 8.71 3.83 0.27
N GLU A 148 9.61 3.18 1.01
CA GLU A 148 11.05 3.35 0.90
C GLU A 148 11.49 2.99 -0.52
N VAL A 149 12.32 3.83 -1.14
CA VAL A 149 12.88 3.59 -2.48
C VAL A 149 14.38 3.36 -2.46
N ALA A 150 15.07 3.90 -1.46
CA ALA A 150 16.51 3.75 -1.32
C ALA A 150 16.93 3.82 0.14
N PHE A 151 18.01 3.12 0.47
CA PHE A 151 18.69 3.25 1.77
C PHE A 151 20.20 3.29 1.57
N ARG A 152 20.92 3.83 2.55
CA ARG A 152 22.38 3.97 2.51
C ARG A 152 23.05 2.97 3.45
N LYS A 153 24.16 2.38 3.00
CA LYS A 153 25.10 1.60 3.83
C LYS A 153 26.49 2.20 3.67
N GLY A 154 27.01 2.78 4.76
CA GLY A 154 28.21 3.60 4.69
C GLY A 154 28.00 4.78 3.74
N ASN A 155 28.84 4.90 2.71
CA ASN A 155 28.71 5.97 1.74
C ASN A 155 27.86 5.61 0.50
N THR A 156 27.43 4.35 0.38
CA THR A 156 26.78 3.84 -0.85
C THR A 156 25.27 3.72 -0.68
N TRP A 157 24.54 4.22 -1.68
CA TRP A 157 23.09 4.03 -1.78
C TRP A 157 22.75 2.71 -2.45
N PHE A 158 21.67 2.10 -1.98
CA PHE A 158 21.12 0.84 -2.47
C PHE A 158 19.63 1.02 -2.73
N PRO A 159 19.08 0.37 -3.76
CA PRO A 159 17.64 0.36 -3.96
C PRO A 159 16.98 -0.45 -2.84
N SER A 160 15.86 0.04 -2.32
CA SER A 160 15.11 -0.69 -1.30
C SER A 160 14.48 -1.95 -1.90
N PHE A 161 14.22 -2.95 -1.05
CA PHE A 161 13.44 -4.11 -1.44
C PHE A 161 12.02 -3.72 -1.91
N ALA A 162 11.39 -2.75 -1.22
CA ALA A 162 10.06 -2.26 -1.55
C ALA A 162 10.00 -1.61 -2.94
N LEU A 163 11.07 -0.95 -3.40
CA LEU A 163 11.14 -0.37 -4.75
C LEU A 163 10.98 -1.45 -5.82
N ALA A 164 11.65 -2.59 -5.68
CA ALA A 164 11.51 -3.68 -6.64
C ALA A 164 10.07 -4.22 -6.71
N LEU A 165 9.32 -4.16 -5.62
CA LEU A 165 7.95 -4.69 -5.55
C LEU A 165 6.87 -3.69 -5.97
N ARG A 166 7.23 -2.42 -6.16
CA ARG A 166 6.30 -1.33 -6.45
C ARG A 166 5.61 -1.54 -7.81
N ARG A 167 4.32 -1.21 -7.89
CA ARG A 167 3.44 -1.44 -9.07
C ARG A 167 2.53 -0.27 -9.45
N ASP A 168 2.74 0.90 -8.87
CA ASP A 168 1.83 2.06 -9.00
C ASP A 168 2.16 2.96 -10.20
N ASP A 169 2.69 2.39 -11.30
CA ASP A 169 3.16 3.04 -12.53
C ASP A 169 4.20 4.18 -12.38
N ALA A 170 4.43 4.65 -11.15
CA ALA A 170 5.42 5.65 -10.79
C ALA A 170 6.86 5.12 -10.92
N TRP A 171 7.06 3.81 -11.04
CA TRP A 171 8.38 3.18 -11.00
C TRP A 171 8.59 2.17 -12.13
N SER A 172 9.66 2.41 -12.92
CA SER A 172 10.10 1.54 -14.00
C SER A 172 11.58 1.16 -13.83
N PRO A 173 11.92 -0.12 -13.61
CA PRO A 173 13.31 -0.56 -13.53
C PRO A 173 13.98 -0.50 -14.91
N ASN A 174 15.27 -0.18 -14.96
CA ASN A 174 16.04 -0.19 -16.21
C ASN A 174 16.14 -1.58 -16.84
N GLN A 175 16.16 -2.62 -15.99
CA GLN A 175 16.30 -4.00 -16.43
C GLN A 175 15.46 -4.93 -15.56
N THR A 176 14.78 -5.87 -16.22
CA THR A 176 14.08 -6.99 -15.58
C THR A 176 14.67 -8.32 -16.04
N MET A 177 14.58 -9.35 -15.20
CA MET A 177 14.98 -10.72 -15.50
C MET A 177 13.79 -11.64 -15.25
N SER A 178 13.17 -12.10 -16.33
CA SER A 178 12.12 -13.11 -16.24
C SER A 178 12.74 -14.48 -15.96
N ILE A 179 12.16 -15.22 -15.02
CA ILE A 179 12.65 -16.52 -14.58
C ILE A 179 11.52 -17.54 -14.51
N ASP A 180 11.88 -18.81 -14.65
CA ASP A 180 10.95 -19.94 -14.50
C ASP A 180 10.68 -20.27 -13.02
N ALA A 181 9.78 -21.23 -12.77
CA ALA A 181 9.40 -21.63 -11.42
C ALA A 181 10.56 -22.23 -10.60
N PRO A 182 11.39 -23.15 -11.14
CA PRO A 182 12.59 -23.64 -10.45
C PRO A 182 13.56 -22.53 -10.04
N GLN A 183 13.85 -21.60 -10.95
CA GLN A 183 14.69 -20.44 -10.67
C GLN A 183 14.06 -19.50 -9.64
N ALA A 184 12.73 -19.32 -9.68
CA ALA A 184 12.02 -18.50 -8.69
C ALA A 184 12.15 -19.10 -7.29
N ALA A 185 12.00 -20.43 -7.16
CA ALA A 185 12.21 -21.11 -5.89
C ALA A 185 13.66 -20.95 -5.39
N ALA A 186 14.66 -21.07 -6.27
CA ALA A 186 16.07 -20.83 -5.91
C ALA A 186 16.32 -19.38 -5.47
N TYR A 187 15.80 -18.41 -6.21
CA TYR A 187 15.89 -16.98 -5.88
C TYR A 187 15.25 -16.69 -4.52
N LEU A 188 14.06 -17.22 -4.24
CA LEU A 188 13.38 -17.01 -2.97
C LEU A 188 14.14 -17.63 -1.79
N ARG A 189 14.98 -18.65 -2.01
CA ARG A 189 15.92 -19.17 -0.98
C ARG A 189 17.19 -18.35 -0.82
N GLY A 190 17.36 -17.27 -1.59
CA GLY A 190 18.53 -16.41 -1.55
C GLY A 190 19.69 -16.87 -2.44
N GLU A 191 19.45 -17.84 -3.34
CA GLU A 191 20.47 -18.34 -4.27
C GLU A 191 20.73 -17.34 -5.40
N SER A 192 21.95 -17.33 -5.93
CA SER A 192 22.33 -16.56 -7.12
C SER A 192 21.83 -17.24 -8.39
N LEU A 193 21.51 -16.44 -9.41
CA LEU A 193 21.04 -16.95 -10.70
C LEU A 193 22.08 -16.67 -11.80
N PRO A 194 22.21 -17.54 -12.82
CA PRO A 194 23.00 -17.22 -14.02
C PRO A 194 22.45 -15.98 -14.72
N CYS A 195 23.33 -15.03 -15.10
CA CYS A 195 22.93 -13.82 -15.82
C CYS A 195 24.11 -13.24 -16.58
N ASP A 196 23.93 -12.99 -17.87
CA ASP A 196 24.91 -12.43 -18.79
C ASP A 196 24.95 -10.88 -18.81
N ARG A 197 23.87 -10.24 -18.34
CA ARG A 197 23.79 -8.79 -18.20
C ARG A 197 24.50 -8.29 -16.95
N ARG A 198 25.00 -7.05 -16.99
CA ARG A 198 25.65 -6.38 -15.84
C ARG A 198 24.72 -5.36 -15.19
N GLY A 199 24.89 -5.17 -13.89
CA GLY A 199 24.19 -4.13 -13.13
C GLY A 199 23.01 -4.64 -12.31
N TRP A 200 22.12 -3.72 -11.95
CA TRP A 200 20.93 -4.01 -11.14
C TRP A 200 19.77 -4.48 -12.03
N LEU A 201 19.08 -5.51 -11.56
CA LEU A 201 17.98 -6.18 -12.25
C LEU A 201 16.85 -6.44 -11.27
N VAL A 202 15.60 -6.20 -11.68
CA VAL A 202 14.42 -6.71 -10.96
C VAL A 202 14.10 -8.11 -11.47
N VAL A 203 14.05 -9.08 -10.57
CA VAL A 203 13.70 -10.47 -10.88
C VAL A 203 12.18 -10.62 -10.92
N GLU A 204 11.66 -11.25 -11.97
CA GLU A 204 10.23 -11.40 -12.21
C GLU A 204 9.86 -12.85 -12.55
N HIS A 205 8.77 -13.34 -11.97
CA HIS A 205 8.17 -14.63 -12.32
C HIS A 205 6.69 -14.44 -12.63
N ALA A 206 6.23 -14.91 -13.80
CA ALA A 206 4.84 -14.81 -14.24
C ALA A 206 4.23 -13.38 -14.15
N GLY A 207 5.01 -12.34 -14.43
CA GLY A 207 4.58 -10.94 -14.32
C GLY A 207 4.57 -10.39 -12.88
N HIS A 208 5.05 -11.15 -11.90
CA HIS A 208 5.23 -10.69 -10.53
C HIS A 208 6.70 -10.41 -10.23
N ARG A 209 6.98 -9.16 -9.84
CA ARG A 209 8.29 -8.75 -9.30
C ARG A 209 8.55 -9.43 -7.96
N LEU A 210 9.70 -10.08 -7.85
CA LEU A 210 10.12 -10.83 -6.66
C LEU A 210 11.15 -10.07 -5.81
N GLY A 211 11.97 -9.23 -6.43
CA GLY A 211 13.01 -8.48 -5.73
C GLY A 211 14.19 -8.09 -6.62
N TRP A 212 15.25 -7.59 -6.00
CA TRP A 212 16.47 -7.18 -6.69
C TRP A 212 17.49 -8.32 -6.84
N ALA A 213 18.27 -8.24 -7.91
CA ALA A 213 19.55 -8.91 -8.05
C ALA A 213 20.60 -7.93 -8.61
N LYS A 214 21.87 -8.16 -8.30
CA LYS A 214 23.00 -7.40 -8.86
C LYS A 214 23.94 -8.34 -9.59
N SER A 215 24.07 -8.17 -10.90
CA SER A 215 24.86 -9.04 -11.75
C SER A 215 26.22 -8.46 -12.13
N ASP A 216 27.23 -9.33 -12.19
CA ASP A 216 28.57 -9.05 -12.71
C ASP A 216 28.75 -9.46 -14.20
N GLY A 217 27.68 -9.93 -14.84
CA GLY A 217 27.68 -10.43 -16.21
C GLY A 217 27.98 -11.93 -16.33
N ARG A 218 28.05 -12.65 -15.21
CA ARG A 218 28.03 -14.12 -15.16
C ARG A 218 26.99 -14.63 -14.18
N GLN A 219 26.90 -13.99 -13.02
CA GLN A 219 25.93 -14.34 -11.99
C GLN A 219 25.24 -13.09 -11.43
N ALA A 220 23.91 -13.17 -11.36
CA ALA A 220 23.06 -12.25 -10.63
C ALA A 220 23.03 -12.65 -9.15
N LYS A 221 23.78 -11.90 -8.32
CA LYS A 221 23.79 -12.09 -6.87
C LYS A 221 22.47 -11.61 -6.28
N ASN A 222 21.88 -12.49 -5.48
CA ASN A 222 20.61 -12.25 -4.81
C ASN A 222 20.68 -11.09 -3.81
N GLN A 223 19.73 -10.14 -3.90
CA GLN A 223 19.62 -9.00 -2.98
C GLN A 223 18.34 -9.05 -2.12
N LEU A 224 17.66 -10.20 -2.09
CA LEU A 224 16.50 -10.44 -1.22
C LEU A 224 16.94 -10.33 0.26
N PRO A 225 16.26 -9.51 1.08
CA PRO A 225 16.53 -9.42 2.50
C PRO A 225 16.46 -10.80 3.15
N LYS A 226 17.37 -11.10 4.11
CA LYS A 226 17.38 -12.41 4.78
C LYS A 226 16.01 -12.81 5.36
N PRO A 227 15.24 -11.92 6.03
CA PRO A 227 13.93 -12.28 6.57
C PRO A 227 12.86 -12.56 5.50
N ALA A 228 13.07 -12.14 4.26
CA ALA A 228 12.17 -12.38 3.14
C ALA A 228 12.50 -13.67 2.36
N ARG A 229 13.57 -14.38 2.76
CA ARG A 229 13.95 -15.64 2.12
C ARG A 229 13.10 -16.78 2.65
N LEU A 230 12.69 -17.66 1.75
CA LEU A 230 12.11 -18.93 2.13
C LEU A 230 13.21 -19.80 2.73
N GLU A 231 12.95 -20.33 3.92
CA GLU A 231 13.78 -21.39 4.46
C GLU A 231 13.61 -22.64 3.58
N ARG A 232 14.64 -23.48 3.53
CA ARG A 232 14.43 -24.83 3.02
C ARG A 232 13.41 -25.46 3.95
N ILE A 233 12.22 -25.76 3.42
CA ILE A 233 11.31 -26.68 4.07
C ILE A 233 12.15 -27.95 4.22
N GLY A 234 12.61 -28.23 5.44
CA GLY A 234 13.24 -29.50 5.73
C GLY A 234 12.25 -30.57 5.28
N GLU A 235 12.73 -31.55 4.53
CA GLU A 235 12.00 -32.79 4.37
C GLU A 235 11.60 -33.23 5.78
N ALA A 236 10.32 -33.09 6.11
CA ALA A 236 9.77 -33.70 7.30
C ALA A 236 9.88 -35.19 7.04
N GLY A 237 10.96 -35.79 7.56
CA GLY A 237 11.16 -37.23 7.57
C GLY A 237 10.13 -37.95 8.43
#